data_AF-A0A4Y2JMD5-F1
#
_entry.id   AF-A0A4Y2JMD5-F1
#
_cell.length_a   1.000
_cell.length_b   1.000
_cell.length_c   1.000
_cell.angle_alpha   90.00
_cell.angle_beta   90.00
_cell.angle_gamma   90.00
#
_symmetry.space_group_name_H-M   'P 1'
#
loop_
_entity.id
_entity.type
_entity.pdbx_description
1 polymer ?
#
loop_
_entity_poly.entity_id
_entity_poly.type
_entity_poly.pdbx_seq_one_letter_code
_entity_poly.pdbx_strand_id
1 'polypeptide(L)'
;MISGDHRCYLRNIQAKTRNDKLVFFDFEKEQSSNEHVVNFRVAKYLVSTEFVVDGYTALDELCRFLFSPKHKGFTAIAHNMKGFDGQFVLRWLLENGNCPKVIPNRRTLISLQLTSFYHVISIALIDSCNFLPMPLSKLPKTFNLKMLSKVISPHLFNKSENQNYMGPIRDSSFYSPDIMSSGGPKNYAYRTNDGATACKIRGFLLNFAISLILNYESVKKKCCSLDKEASKILTNPRIIRTDKKKS
;
A
#
# COMPACT_ATOMS: atom_id res chain seq x y z
N MET A 1 1.44 -40.32 6.49
CA MET A 1 2.42 -40.34 7.59
C MET A 1 3.80 -40.27 6.97
N ILE A 2 4.65 -39.34 7.39
CA ILE A 2 6.02 -39.21 6.86
C ILE A 2 6.84 -40.37 7.45
N SER A 3 7.57 -41.07 6.58
CA SER A 3 8.47 -42.19 6.94
C SER A 3 9.42 -41.82 8.09
N GLY A 4 9.69 -42.77 8.99
CA GLY A 4 10.42 -42.59 10.25
C GLY A 4 11.87 -42.11 10.16
N ASP A 5 12.41 -41.91 8.95
CA ASP A 5 13.80 -41.49 8.72
C ASP A 5 13.99 -39.99 8.45
N HIS A 6 12.95 -39.16 8.56
CA HIS A 6 13.10 -37.71 8.40
C HIS A 6 13.76 -37.06 9.62
N ARG A 7 15.07 -36.81 9.53
CA ARG A 7 15.82 -35.99 10.51
C ARG A 7 15.51 -34.51 10.29
N CYS A 8 14.44 -34.02 10.92
CA CYS A 8 14.08 -32.60 10.90
C CYS A 8 15.01 -31.80 11.83
N TYR A 9 15.94 -31.04 11.27
CA TYR A 9 16.84 -30.14 12.04
C TYR A 9 16.23 -28.77 12.33
N LEU A 10 14.97 -28.54 11.93
CA LEU A 10 14.24 -27.33 12.29
C LEU A 10 13.88 -27.39 13.76
N ARG A 11 14.42 -26.45 14.54
CA ARG A 11 14.08 -26.31 15.96
C ARG A 11 12.60 -25.95 16.06
N ASN A 12 11.88 -26.64 16.95
CA ASN A 12 10.52 -26.27 17.29
C ASN A 12 10.57 -24.95 18.08
N ILE A 13 10.26 -23.84 17.41
CA ILE A 13 10.18 -22.52 18.02
C ILE A 13 8.76 -22.35 18.53
N GLN A 14 8.59 -22.10 19.84
CA GLN A 14 7.27 -21.77 20.38
C GLN A 14 6.65 -20.60 19.61
N ALA A 15 5.37 -20.74 19.27
CA ALA A 15 4.62 -19.67 18.65
C ALA A 15 4.66 -18.43 19.56
N LYS A 16 4.98 -17.27 18.99
CA LYS A 16 4.92 -16.00 19.72
C LYS A 16 3.49 -15.76 20.18
N THR A 17 3.33 -15.20 21.37
CA THR A 17 2.03 -14.77 21.87
C THR A 17 1.41 -13.73 20.92
N ARG A 18 0.08 -13.77 20.80
CA ARG A 18 -0.67 -12.85 19.94
C ARG A 18 -0.43 -11.40 20.39
N ASN A 19 -0.05 -10.54 19.45
CA ASN A 19 0.11 -9.11 19.68
C ASN A 19 -1.02 -8.34 19.00
N ASP A 20 -1.91 -7.74 19.79
CA ASP A 20 -3.03 -6.95 19.26
C ASP A 20 -2.68 -5.46 19.05
N LYS A 21 -1.44 -5.05 19.37
CA LYS A 21 -0.96 -3.67 19.16
C LYS A 21 -0.57 -3.41 17.70
N LEU A 22 -1.51 -3.63 16.79
CA LEU A 22 -1.33 -3.41 15.35
C LEU A 22 -2.23 -2.27 14.87
N VAL A 23 -1.65 -1.37 14.08
CA VAL A 23 -2.35 -0.33 13.34
C VAL A 23 -2.09 -0.56 11.86
N PHE A 24 -3.12 -0.70 11.03
CA PHE A 24 -2.99 -0.74 9.59
C PHE A 24 -3.23 0.65 9.04
N PHE A 25 -2.43 1.13 8.10
CA PHE A 25 -2.69 2.43 7.48
C PHE A 25 -2.50 2.40 5.97
N ASP A 26 -3.17 3.33 5.30
CA ASP A 26 -3.08 3.55 3.86
C ASP A 26 -3.28 5.05 3.56
N PHE A 27 -2.71 5.49 2.44
CA PHE A 27 -2.83 6.85 1.94
C PHE A 27 -3.42 6.86 0.53
N GLU A 28 -4.26 7.85 0.27
CA GLU A 28 -4.55 8.29 -1.09
C GLU A 28 -3.80 9.60 -1.35
N LYS A 29 -3.43 9.81 -2.62
CA LYS A 29 -2.56 10.91 -3.02
C LYS A 29 -3.15 11.59 -4.25
N GLU A 30 -3.05 12.91 -4.28
CA GLU A 30 -3.18 13.67 -5.50
C GLU A 30 -1.89 13.59 -6.31
N GLN A 31 -2.03 13.51 -7.63
CA GLN A 31 -0.93 13.41 -8.59
C GLN A 31 -1.17 14.30 -9.83
N SER A 32 -1.97 15.36 -9.66
CA SER A 32 -2.28 16.33 -10.71
C SER A 32 -1.06 17.20 -11.06
N SER A 33 -0.20 17.45 -10.08
CA SER A 33 1.11 18.06 -10.25
C SER A 33 2.19 16.99 -10.49
N ASN A 34 3.43 17.44 -10.75
CA ASN A 34 4.59 16.54 -10.81
C ASN A 34 5.01 16.00 -9.43
N GLU A 35 4.28 16.36 -8.36
CA GLU A 35 4.54 15.90 -7.00
C GLU A 35 3.33 15.15 -6.44
N HIS A 36 3.59 14.04 -5.76
CA HIS A 36 2.54 13.34 -5.04
C HIS A 36 2.28 14.02 -3.70
N VAL A 37 1.03 14.40 -3.45
CA VAL A 37 0.61 15.02 -2.18
C VAL A 37 -0.45 14.16 -1.52
N VAL A 38 -0.19 13.75 -0.28
CA VAL A 38 -1.16 12.97 0.51
C VAL A 38 -2.33 13.87 0.89
N ASN A 39 -3.54 13.47 0.51
CA ASN A 39 -4.75 14.25 0.75
C ASN A 39 -5.91 13.43 1.33
N PHE A 40 -5.70 12.13 1.56
CA PHE A 40 -6.64 11.30 2.30
C PHE A 40 -5.91 10.11 2.93
N ARG A 41 -6.40 9.68 4.09
CA ARG A 41 -5.82 8.55 4.81
C ARG A 41 -6.83 7.73 5.58
N VAL A 42 -6.44 6.48 5.81
CA VAL A 42 -7.13 5.57 6.72
C VAL A 42 -6.11 4.95 7.65
N ALA A 43 -6.39 4.93 8.94
CA ALA A 43 -5.68 4.11 9.93
C ALA A 43 -6.70 3.25 10.68
N LYS A 44 -6.43 1.96 10.88
CA LYS A 44 -7.35 1.02 11.51
C LYS A 44 -6.62 0.15 12.51
N TYR A 45 -7.09 0.12 13.75
CA TYR A 45 -6.63 -0.87 14.73
C TYR A 45 -7.11 -2.27 14.37
N LEU A 46 -6.36 -3.30 14.76
CA LEU A 46 -6.76 -4.69 14.54
C LEU A 46 -8.16 -5.02 15.10
N VAL A 47 -8.54 -4.44 16.26
CA VAL A 47 -9.70 -4.93 17.03
C VAL A 47 -10.97 -4.09 16.90
N SER A 48 -10.99 -2.78 16.59
CA SER A 48 -12.30 -2.13 16.33
C SER A 48 -12.36 -0.67 15.88
N THR A 49 -11.33 0.17 16.02
CA THR A 49 -11.46 1.59 15.66
C THR A 49 -10.74 1.96 14.36
N GLU A 50 -11.47 2.58 13.45
CA GLU A 50 -10.96 3.21 12.24
C GLU A 50 -10.84 4.72 12.50
N PHE A 51 -9.73 5.30 12.12
CA PHE A 51 -9.44 6.72 12.13
C PHE A 51 -9.26 7.16 10.68
N VAL A 52 -10.21 7.95 10.20
CA VAL A 52 -10.24 8.48 8.85
C VAL A 52 -10.05 9.98 8.94
N VAL A 53 -9.15 10.49 8.12
CA VAL A 53 -8.93 11.93 7.98
C VAL A 53 -8.77 12.26 6.51
N ASP A 54 -9.45 13.31 6.12
CA ASP A 54 -9.53 13.86 4.79
C ASP A 54 -8.83 15.23 4.71
N GLY A 55 -8.31 15.56 3.53
CA GLY A 55 -7.66 16.83 3.24
C GLY A 55 -6.13 16.79 3.29
N TYR A 56 -5.51 17.90 2.91
CA TYR A 56 -4.05 18.03 2.77
C TYR A 56 -3.29 18.03 4.10
N THR A 57 -3.99 18.10 5.24
CA THR A 57 -3.42 17.89 6.57
C THR A 57 -3.30 16.40 6.93
N ALA A 58 -3.71 15.48 6.05
CA ALA A 58 -3.76 14.05 6.33
C ALA A 58 -2.38 13.41 6.64
N LEU A 59 -1.27 13.89 6.07
CA LEU A 59 0.06 13.29 6.33
C LEU A 59 0.60 13.66 7.72
N ASP A 60 0.60 14.97 8.00
CA ASP A 60 0.55 15.50 9.35
C ASP A 60 -0.69 14.92 10.04
N GLU A 61 -1.05 15.11 11.30
CA GLU A 61 -2.16 14.32 11.91
C GLU A 61 -2.01 12.76 11.91
N LEU A 62 -1.67 12.02 10.82
CA LEU A 62 -1.30 10.59 10.85
C LEU A 62 0.01 10.41 11.54
N CYS A 63 1.01 11.19 11.15
CA CYS A 63 2.28 11.09 11.82
C CYS A 63 2.11 11.49 13.29
N ARG A 64 1.35 12.55 13.61
CA ARG A 64 1.01 12.88 15.01
C ARG A 64 0.26 11.77 15.74
N PHE A 65 -0.71 11.13 15.06
CA PHE A 65 -1.44 9.99 15.60
C PHE A 65 -0.49 8.81 15.87
N LEU A 66 0.21 8.31 14.85
CA LEU A 66 1.11 7.15 14.91
C LEU A 66 2.23 7.36 15.94
N PHE A 67 2.82 8.56 15.99
CA PHE A 67 3.92 8.87 16.90
C PHE A 67 3.46 9.50 18.21
N SER A 68 2.17 9.42 18.54
CA SER A 68 1.68 9.82 19.87
C SER A 68 2.09 8.81 20.95
N PRO A 69 2.20 9.24 22.23
CA PRO A 69 2.51 8.35 23.34
C PRO A 69 1.56 7.14 23.48
N LYS A 70 0.31 7.28 23.00
CA LYS A 70 -0.71 6.21 22.98
C LYS A 70 -0.23 4.96 22.23
N HIS A 71 0.60 5.12 21.20
CA HIS A 71 1.07 4.02 20.35
C HIS A 71 2.43 3.45 20.75
N LYS A 72 2.86 3.69 21.99
CA LYS A 72 4.06 3.04 22.52
C LYS A 72 3.92 1.50 22.46
N GLY A 73 4.86 0.86 21.77
CA GLY A 73 4.91 -0.58 21.56
C GLY A 73 3.97 -1.10 20.48
N PHE A 74 3.34 -0.22 19.69
CA PHE A 74 2.55 -0.63 18.54
C PHE A 74 3.42 -0.93 17.32
N THR A 75 2.83 -1.67 16.39
CA THR A 75 3.36 -1.86 15.04
C THR A 75 2.36 -1.30 14.04
N ALA A 76 2.79 -0.27 13.31
CA ALA A 76 2.05 0.27 12.19
C ALA A 76 2.41 -0.51 10.91
N ILE A 77 1.41 -0.91 10.14
CA ILE A 77 1.56 -1.78 8.97
C ILE A 77 0.90 -1.11 7.77
N ALA A 78 1.66 -0.91 6.70
CA ALA A 78 1.13 -0.50 5.40
C ALA A 78 1.52 -1.53 4.33
N HIS A 79 0.74 -1.59 3.24
CA HIS A 79 0.98 -2.52 2.16
C HIS A 79 1.80 -1.86 1.06
N ASN A 80 3.01 -2.39 0.78
CA ASN A 80 4.00 -1.77 -0.09
C ASN A 80 4.57 -0.45 0.45
N MET A 81 4.58 -0.29 1.77
CA MET A 81 5.03 0.92 2.47
C MET A 81 6.41 1.39 1.99
N LYS A 82 7.35 0.46 1.84
CA LYS A 82 8.75 0.77 1.48
C LYS A 82 8.91 1.40 0.10
N GLY A 83 7.97 1.13 -0.80
CA GLY A 83 7.94 1.63 -2.16
C GLY A 83 7.15 2.92 -2.33
N PHE A 84 6.29 3.27 -1.35
CA PHE A 84 5.38 4.42 -1.43
C PHE A 84 5.23 5.11 -0.07
N ASP A 85 4.30 4.66 0.78
CA ASP A 85 3.80 5.41 1.94
C ASP A 85 4.89 5.78 2.96
N GLY A 86 5.87 4.91 3.14
CA GLY A 86 6.97 5.10 4.08
C GLY A 86 7.88 6.27 3.72
N GLN A 87 7.93 6.68 2.44
CA GLN A 87 8.73 7.83 2.03
C GLN A 87 8.13 9.14 2.56
N PHE A 88 6.81 9.27 2.56
CA PHE A 88 6.11 10.43 3.13
C PHE A 88 6.30 10.52 4.63
N VAL A 89 6.18 9.38 5.33
CA VAL A 89 6.37 9.33 6.79
C VAL A 89 7.82 9.66 7.16
N LEU A 90 8.80 9.11 6.43
CA LEU A 90 10.21 9.42 6.66
C LEU A 90 10.50 10.91 6.43
N ARG A 91 10.00 11.49 5.32
CA ARG A 91 10.15 12.92 5.03
C ARG A 91 9.57 13.77 6.16
N TRP A 92 8.34 13.50 6.59
CA TRP A 92 7.69 14.23 7.68
C TRP A 92 8.51 14.15 8.98
N LEU A 93 9.08 13.00 9.31
CA LEU A 93 9.91 12.85 10.51
C LEU A 93 11.16 13.74 10.46
N LEU A 94 11.87 13.71 9.33
CA LEU A 94 13.09 14.50 9.14
C LEU A 94 12.80 16.00 9.19
N GLU A 95 11.70 16.45 8.55
CA GLU A 95 11.24 17.84 8.58
C GLU A 95 10.86 18.30 9.99
N ASN A 96 10.36 17.39 10.84
CA ASN A 96 10.04 17.67 12.25
C ASN A 96 11.23 17.43 13.20
N GLY A 97 12.46 17.35 12.70
CA GLY A 97 13.67 17.19 13.51
C GLY A 97 13.82 15.82 14.19
N ASN A 98 13.05 14.83 13.75
CA ASN A 98 13.10 13.48 14.28
C ASN A 98 13.97 12.59 13.38
N CYS A 99 15.02 11.99 13.96
CA CYS A 99 15.89 11.04 13.26
C CYS A 99 15.52 9.59 13.65
N PRO A 100 14.61 8.92 12.91
CA PRO A 100 14.28 7.53 13.20
C PRO A 100 15.46 6.61 12.96
N LYS A 101 15.58 5.57 13.78
CA LYS A 101 16.41 4.42 13.46
C LYS A 101 15.76 3.68 12.29
N VAL A 102 16.42 3.73 11.14
CA VAL A 102 16.00 3.05 9.91
C VAL A 102 16.64 1.67 9.86
N ILE A 103 15.84 0.64 9.62
CA ILE A 103 16.35 -0.67 9.20
C ILE A 103 16.16 -0.79 7.67
N PRO A 104 17.22 -0.70 6.86
CA PRO A 104 17.11 -0.81 5.41
C PRO A 104 17.10 -2.27 4.91
N ASN A 105 16.36 -2.53 3.82
CA ASN A 105 16.52 -3.71 2.95
C ASN A 105 17.03 -3.21 1.60
N ARG A 106 18.36 -3.23 1.42
CA ARG A 106 19.02 -2.61 0.27
C ARG A 106 18.64 -1.12 0.15
N ARG A 107 17.84 -0.75 -0.85
CA ARG A 107 17.40 0.63 -1.14
C ARG A 107 16.03 0.99 -0.54
N THR A 108 15.44 0.11 0.28
CA THR A 108 14.04 0.24 0.73
C THR A 108 13.95 0.18 2.26
N LEU A 109 12.95 0.83 2.85
CA LEU A 109 12.75 0.90 4.30
C LEU A 109 12.03 -0.37 4.81
N ILE A 110 12.60 -1.12 5.75
CA ILE A 110 11.91 -2.25 6.42
C ILE A 110 11.15 -1.76 7.63
N SER A 111 11.83 -0.95 8.44
CA SER A 111 11.32 -0.47 9.72
C SER A 111 11.85 0.91 10.05
N LEU A 112 10.95 1.72 10.61
CA LEU A 112 11.25 2.99 11.25
C LEU A 112 10.94 2.81 12.73
N GLN A 113 11.94 3.05 13.57
CA GLN A 113 11.78 3.13 15.01
C GLN A 113 12.22 4.50 15.46
N LEU A 114 11.28 5.29 15.98
CA LEU A 114 11.64 6.47 16.74
C LEU A 114 11.92 6.05 18.17
N THR A 115 12.96 6.65 18.75
CA THR A 115 13.24 6.60 20.18
C THR A 115 13.63 8.03 20.55
N SER A 116 12.75 8.77 21.24
CA SER A 116 13.10 10.09 21.76
C SER A 116 13.65 9.94 23.19
N PHE A 117 14.68 10.72 23.53
CA PHE A 117 15.25 10.77 24.88
C PHE A 117 14.24 11.31 25.92
N TYR A 118 13.34 12.19 25.50
CA TYR A 118 12.32 12.80 26.36
C TYR A 118 11.00 12.03 26.36
N HIS A 119 10.70 11.31 25.27
CA HIS A 119 9.51 10.49 25.15
C HIS A 119 9.90 9.09 24.71
N VAL A 120 9.75 8.10 25.61
CA VAL A 120 9.94 6.67 25.31
C VAL A 120 8.79 6.18 24.42
N ILE A 121 8.69 6.71 23.21
CA ILE A 121 7.79 6.25 22.15
C ILE A 121 8.63 5.30 21.31
N SER A 122 8.14 4.07 21.14
CA SER A 122 8.74 3.08 20.27
C SER A 122 7.59 2.48 19.47
N ILE A 123 7.40 2.95 18.25
CA ILE A 123 6.50 2.36 17.27
C ILE A 123 7.35 1.81 16.13
N ALA A 124 7.02 0.62 15.65
CA ALA A 124 7.65 0.04 14.47
C ALA A 124 6.72 0.23 13.27
N LEU A 125 7.23 0.77 12.17
CA LEU A 125 6.51 0.78 10.90
C LEU A 125 6.96 -0.44 10.08
N ILE A 126 6.05 -1.23 9.51
CA ILE A 126 6.38 -2.46 8.80
C ILE A 126 5.67 -2.51 7.45
N ASP A 127 6.41 -2.89 6.41
CA ASP A 127 5.86 -3.23 5.11
C ASP A 127 5.32 -4.68 5.10
N SER A 128 4.00 -4.83 4.96
CA SER A 128 3.36 -6.15 4.86
C SER A 128 3.80 -6.94 3.62
N CYS A 129 4.32 -6.30 2.56
CA CYS A 129 4.84 -6.99 1.38
C CYS A 129 6.10 -7.83 1.66
N ASN A 130 6.75 -7.66 2.82
CA ASN A 130 7.82 -8.55 3.26
C ASN A 130 7.30 -9.94 3.66
N PHE A 131 6.04 -10.04 4.05
CA PHE A 131 5.37 -11.28 4.47
C PHE A 131 4.40 -11.78 3.39
N LEU A 132 3.72 -10.85 2.70
CA LEU A 132 2.75 -11.11 1.65
C LEU A 132 3.23 -10.48 0.34
N PRO A 133 4.19 -11.09 -0.39
CA PRO A 133 4.80 -10.50 -1.57
C PRO A 133 3.90 -10.61 -2.81
N MET A 134 2.70 -10.06 -2.72
CA MET A 134 1.70 -10.02 -3.79
C MET A 134 0.86 -8.74 -3.70
N PRO A 135 0.19 -8.29 -4.78
CA PRO A 135 -0.68 -7.14 -4.72
C PRO A 135 -1.91 -7.42 -3.85
N LEU A 136 -2.43 -6.37 -3.20
CA LEU A 136 -3.61 -6.44 -2.35
C LEU A 136 -4.83 -7.06 -3.07
N SER A 137 -4.98 -6.87 -4.39
CA SER A 137 -6.06 -7.47 -5.19
C SER A 137 -6.01 -9.00 -5.29
N LYS A 138 -4.85 -9.64 -5.05
CA LYS A 138 -4.69 -11.09 -5.10
C LYS A 138 -4.97 -11.78 -3.78
N LEU A 139 -4.86 -11.07 -2.65
CA LEU A 139 -5.10 -11.63 -1.31
C LEU A 139 -6.45 -12.37 -1.17
N PRO A 140 -7.58 -11.86 -1.70
CA PRO A 140 -8.88 -12.50 -1.51
C PRO A 140 -8.90 -13.89 -2.15
N LYS A 141 -8.33 -14.02 -3.35
CA LYS A 141 -8.19 -15.30 -4.03
C LYS A 141 -7.22 -16.23 -3.30
N THR A 142 -6.07 -15.71 -2.88
CA THR A 142 -5.03 -16.50 -2.17
C THR A 142 -5.54 -17.08 -0.85
N PHE A 143 -6.33 -16.33 -0.10
CA PHE A 143 -6.87 -16.73 1.20
C PHE A 143 -8.31 -17.26 1.14
N ASN A 144 -8.84 -17.49 -0.08
CA ASN A 144 -10.21 -17.96 -0.32
C ASN A 144 -11.29 -17.12 0.39
N LEU A 145 -11.08 -15.79 0.41
CA LEU A 145 -12.00 -14.81 1.00
C LEU A 145 -13.03 -14.38 -0.04
N LYS A 146 -14.29 -14.78 0.15
CA LYS A 146 -15.37 -14.60 -0.84
C LYS A 146 -15.92 -13.18 -0.99
N MET A 147 -15.73 -12.29 -0.01
CA MET A 147 -16.45 -11.00 0.08
C MET A 147 -15.56 -9.74 0.01
N LEU A 148 -14.26 -9.89 -0.25
CA LEU A 148 -13.31 -8.76 -0.14
C LEU A 148 -12.60 -8.52 -1.47
N SER A 149 -13.25 -8.02 -2.51
CA SER A 149 -12.52 -7.53 -3.68
C SER A 149 -11.83 -6.20 -3.34
N LYS A 150 -10.55 -6.05 -3.67
CA LYS A 150 -9.88 -4.73 -3.57
C LYS A 150 -10.68 -3.74 -4.39
N VAL A 151 -11.03 -2.61 -3.78
CA VAL A 151 -11.61 -1.51 -4.52
C VAL A 151 -10.52 -0.74 -5.26
N ILE A 152 -10.79 -0.38 -6.52
CA ILE A 152 -9.90 0.44 -7.33
C ILE A 152 -10.13 1.91 -6.96
N SER A 153 -9.05 2.64 -6.68
CA SER A 153 -9.11 4.07 -6.33
C SER A 153 -9.08 4.95 -7.61
N PRO A 154 -10.02 5.91 -7.78
CA PRO A 154 -10.03 6.89 -8.87
C PRO A 154 -8.98 7.98 -8.65
N HIS A 155 -7.71 7.60 -8.68
CA HIS A 155 -6.57 8.45 -8.32
C HIS A 155 -6.41 9.69 -9.23
N LEU A 156 -6.92 9.68 -10.46
CA LEU A 156 -6.95 10.89 -11.30
C LEU A 156 -8.11 11.84 -10.96
N PHE A 157 -9.16 11.34 -10.30
CA PHE A 157 -10.24 12.17 -9.78
C PHE A 157 -9.86 12.83 -8.45
N ASN A 158 -8.92 12.24 -7.72
CA ASN A 158 -8.46 12.69 -6.43
C ASN A 158 -7.62 13.98 -6.53
N LYS A 159 -8.31 15.11 -6.74
CA LYS A 159 -7.73 16.44 -6.91
C LYS A 159 -8.29 17.45 -5.93
N SER A 160 -7.63 18.59 -5.82
CA SER A 160 -8.06 19.70 -4.95
C SER A 160 -9.50 20.17 -5.26
N GLU A 161 -9.85 20.25 -6.54
CA GLU A 161 -11.13 20.77 -7.02
C GLU A 161 -12.28 19.81 -6.70
N ASN A 162 -11.97 18.52 -6.64
CA ASN A 162 -12.94 17.45 -6.41
C ASN A 162 -13.05 17.02 -4.95
N GLN A 163 -12.32 17.67 -4.03
CA GLN A 163 -12.34 17.32 -2.62
C GLN A 163 -13.77 17.37 -2.04
N ASN A 164 -14.61 18.32 -2.45
CA ASN A 164 -15.98 18.45 -1.96
C ASN A 164 -17.02 17.71 -2.82
N TYR A 165 -16.59 16.89 -3.78
CA TYR A 165 -17.49 16.19 -4.69
C TYR A 165 -18.31 15.11 -3.95
N MET A 166 -19.62 15.12 -4.17
CA MET A 166 -20.54 14.10 -3.69
C MET A 166 -21.27 13.49 -4.87
N GLY A 167 -21.05 12.19 -5.12
CA GLY A 167 -21.71 11.48 -6.20
C GLY A 167 -20.93 10.26 -6.68
N PRO A 168 -21.54 9.44 -7.55
CA PRO A 168 -20.86 8.30 -8.13
C PRO A 168 -19.87 8.72 -9.23
N ILE A 169 -18.62 8.28 -9.12
CA ILE A 169 -17.61 8.41 -10.17
C ILE A 169 -17.80 7.24 -11.14
N ARG A 170 -18.41 7.49 -12.30
CA ARG A 170 -18.73 6.44 -13.30
C ARG A 170 -17.72 6.34 -14.44
N ASP A 171 -16.95 7.39 -14.67
CA ASP A 171 -16.01 7.42 -15.79
C ASP A 171 -14.74 6.62 -15.44
N SER A 172 -14.48 5.58 -16.25
CA SER A 172 -13.29 4.75 -16.15
C SER A 172 -11.98 5.51 -16.40
N SER A 173 -12.03 6.66 -17.09
CA SER A 173 -10.85 7.49 -17.37
C SER A 173 -10.13 7.90 -16.07
N PHE A 174 -10.87 8.10 -14.98
CA PHE A 174 -10.32 8.49 -13.68
C PHE A 174 -9.51 7.40 -12.95
N TYR A 175 -9.50 6.18 -13.47
CA TYR A 175 -8.85 5.01 -12.89
C TYR A 175 -7.57 4.62 -13.63
N SER A 176 -7.11 5.41 -14.61
CA SER A 176 -5.93 5.17 -15.46
C SER A 176 -5.80 3.72 -15.98
N PRO A 177 -6.82 3.17 -16.65
CA PRO A 177 -6.78 1.79 -17.14
C PRO A 177 -5.62 1.53 -18.12
N ASP A 178 -5.09 2.59 -18.74
CA ASP A 178 -4.05 2.51 -19.76
C ASP A 178 -2.62 2.75 -19.25
N ILE A 179 -2.40 3.23 -18.02
CA ILE A 179 -1.07 3.71 -17.63
C ILE A 179 -0.22 2.60 -16.97
N MET A 180 -0.86 1.67 -16.25
CA MET A 180 -0.15 0.65 -15.48
C MET A 180 -0.84 -0.72 -15.59
N SER A 181 -0.06 -1.75 -15.92
CA SER A 181 -0.51 -3.14 -15.97
C SER A 181 0.40 -3.98 -15.09
N SER A 182 -0.14 -4.49 -13.97
CA SER A 182 0.65 -5.21 -12.97
C SER A 182 0.17 -6.64 -12.78
N GLY A 183 1.00 -7.60 -13.17
CA GLY A 183 0.82 -9.02 -12.88
C GLY A 183 1.35 -9.45 -11.50
N GLY A 184 1.97 -8.53 -10.74
CA GLY A 184 2.54 -8.80 -9.42
C GLY A 184 3.65 -7.80 -9.02
N PRO A 185 4.21 -7.89 -7.80
CA PRO A 185 5.12 -6.87 -7.24
C PRO A 185 6.45 -6.71 -7.99
N LYS A 186 6.74 -7.60 -8.94
CA LYS A 186 7.96 -7.62 -9.74
C LYS A 186 7.70 -7.92 -11.22
N ASN A 187 6.44 -7.91 -11.62
CA ASN A 187 5.94 -8.21 -12.96
C ASN A 187 4.94 -7.12 -13.34
N TYR A 188 5.43 -6.02 -13.89
CA TYR A 188 4.61 -4.87 -14.26
C TYR A 188 5.11 -4.22 -15.54
N ALA A 189 4.21 -3.56 -16.24
CA ALA A 189 4.52 -2.64 -17.31
C ALA A 189 3.80 -1.32 -17.10
N TYR A 190 4.45 -0.22 -17.47
CA TYR A 190 3.88 1.11 -17.38
C TYR A 190 4.30 1.97 -18.57
N ARG A 191 3.50 3.00 -18.82
CA ARG A 191 3.81 4.08 -19.77
C ARG A 191 3.96 5.38 -18.98
N THR A 192 5.03 6.12 -19.22
CA THR A 192 5.29 7.43 -18.61
C THR A 192 4.61 8.54 -19.41
N ASN A 193 4.53 9.73 -18.82
CA ASN A 193 3.84 10.87 -19.43
C ASN A 193 4.53 11.38 -20.72
N ASP A 194 5.83 11.14 -20.87
CA ASP A 194 6.62 11.41 -22.08
C ASP A 194 6.46 10.32 -23.16
N GLY A 195 5.59 9.33 -22.94
CA GLY A 195 5.32 8.25 -23.88
C GLY A 195 6.28 7.07 -23.81
N ALA A 196 7.33 7.14 -22.98
CA ALA A 196 8.21 5.99 -22.80
C ALA A 196 7.47 4.83 -22.14
N THR A 197 7.83 3.60 -22.50
CA THR A 197 7.25 2.40 -21.92
C THR A 197 8.34 1.59 -21.24
N ALA A 198 8.00 1.01 -20.10
CA ALA A 198 8.89 0.14 -19.36
C ALA A 198 8.16 -1.14 -19.00
N CYS A 199 8.84 -2.26 -19.18
CA CYS A 199 8.37 -3.58 -18.78
C CYS A 199 9.39 -4.21 -17.85
N LYS A 200 8.95 -4.61 -16.66
CA LYS A 200 9.79 -5.27 -15.66
C LYS A 200 9.15 -6.58 -15.25
N ILE A 201 9.76 -7.67 -15.67
CA ILE A 201 9.31 -9.03 -15.36
C ILE A 201 10.48 -9.79 -14.75
N ARG A 202 10.31 -10.26 -13.53
CA ARG A 202 11.34 -11.01 -12.81
C ARG A 202 11.09 -12.51 -12.97
N GLY A 203 12.14 -13.27 -13.27
CA GLY A 203 12.09 -14.72 -13.47
C GLY A 203 12.24 -15.16 -14.93
N PHE A 204 12.32 -14.21 -15.86
CA PHE A 204 12.68 -14.45 -17.26
C PHE A 204 13.97 -13.70 -17.58
N LEU A 205 14.83 -14.24 -18.45
CA LEU A 205 15.94 -13.49 -19.01
C LEU A 205 15.38 -12.40 -19.93
N LEU A 206 15.60 -11.13 -19.63
CA LEU A 206 15.28 -10.03 -20.55
C LEU A 206 16.38 -9.92 -21.62
N ASN A 207 16.39 -10.86 -22.56
CA ASN A 207 17.14 -10.69 -23.81
C ASN A 207 16.26 -10.01 -24.87
N PHE A 208 16.88 -9.55 -25.97
CA PHE A 208 16.17 -8.81 -27.02
C PHE A 208 14.95 -9.59 -27.55
N ALA A 209 15.11 -10.88 -27.87
CA ALA A 209 14.03 -11.74 -28.34
C ALA A 209 12.86 -11.84 -27.35
N ILE A 210 13.15 -11.98 -26.05
CA ILE A 210 12.13 -12.02 -25.00
C ILE A 210 11.47 -10.65 -24.82
N SER A 211 12.17 -9.53 -25.00
CA SER A 211 11.57 -8.19 -24.92
C SER A 211 10.57 -7.88 -26.03
N LEU A 212 10.72 -8.50 -27.21
CA LEU A 212 9.72 -8.40 -28.30
C LEU A 212 8.41 -9.09 -27.94
N ILE A 213 8.47 -10.15 -27.12
CA ILE A 213 7.29 -10.93 -26.67
C ILE A 213 6.72 -10.35 -25.38
N LEU A 214 7.57 -10.06 -24.40
CA LEU A 214 7.25 -9.53 -23.08
C LEU A 214 7.52 -8.03 -23.04
N ASN A 215 6.55 -7.27 -23.55
CA ASN A 215 6.55 -5.81 -23.57
C ASN A 215 5.30 -5.25 -22.88
N TYR A 216 5.17 -3.92 -22.90
CA TYR A 216 4.02 -3.23 -22.31
C TYR A 216 2.68 -3.72 -22.87
N GLU A 217 2.53 -3.88 -24.19
CA GLU A 217 1.28 -4.30 -24.81
C GLU A 217 0.90 -5.73 -24.42
N SER A 218 1.87 -6.65 -24.42
CA SER A 218 1.65 -8.04 -24.02
C SER A 218 1.24 -8.18 -22.55
N VAL A 219 1.86 -7.41 -21.65
CA VAL A 219 1.51 -7.40 -20.21
C VAL A 219 0.14 -6.75 -19.99
N LYS A 220 -0.14 -5.64 -20.69
CA LYS A 220 -1.43 -4.95 -20.65
C LYS A 220 -2.57 -5.88 -21.05
N LYS A 221 -2.46 -6.51 -22.22
CA LYS A 221 -3.47 -7.46 -22.73
C LYS A 221 -3.79 -8.56 -21.72
N LYS A 222 -2.76 -9.10 -21.03
CA LYS A 222 -2.92 -10.19 -20.05
C LYS A 222 -3.47 -9.73 -18.70
N CYS A 223 -3.14 -8.54 -18.24
CA CYS A 223 -3.70 -7.99 -17.00
C CYS A 223 -5.17 -7.60 -17.20
N CYS A 224 -5.48 -6.90 -18.29
CA CYS A 224 -6.84 -6.48 -18.60
C CYS A 224 -7.79 -7.68 -18.84
N SER A 225 -7.30 -8.81 -19.36
CA SER A 225 -8.12 -10.03 -19.50
C SER A 225 -8.47 -10.66 -18.14
N LEU A 226 -7.56 -10.61 -17.15
CA LEU A 226 -7.80 -11.12 -15.80
C LEU A 226 -8.76 -10.22 -15.01
N ASP A 227 -8.70 -8.91 -15.24
CA ASP A 227 -9.59 -7.95 -14.57
C ASP A 227 -11.04 -8.08 -15.04
N LYS A 228 -11.27 -8.47 -16.31
CA LYS A 228 -12.63 -8.74 -16.86
C LYS A 228 -13.33 -9.93 -16.20
N GLU A 229 -12.58 -10.94 -15.74
CA GLU A 229 -13.15 -12.08 -15.00
C GLU A 229 -13.47 -11.73 -13.54
N ALA A 230 -12.87 -10.68 -12.99
CA ALA A 230 -12.97 -10.31 -11.57
C ALA A 230 -13.92 -9.13 -11.28
N SER A 231 -14.43 -8.43 -12.30
CA SER A 231 -15.07 -7.12 -12.13
C SER A 231 -16.60 -7.20 -11.93
N LYS A 232 -17.02 -7.27 -10.67
CA LYS A 232 -18.09 -6.38 -10.20
C LYS A 232 -17.40 -5.14 -9.63
N ILE A 233 -17.46 -4.02 -10.34
CA ILE A 233 -16.85 -2.75 -9.89
C ILE A 233 -17.59 -2.30 -8.63
N LEU A 234 -17.06 -2.62 -7.45
CA LEU A 234 -17.50 -2.02 -6.20
C LEU A 234 -16.75 -0.69 -6.09
N THR A 235 -17.43 0.45 -6.28
CA THR A 235 -16.82 1.78 -6.10
C THR A 235 -16.54 2.04 -4.63
N ASN A 236 -15.39 2.63 -4.27
CA ASN A 236 -15.05 2.90 -2.86
C ASN A 236 -15.81 4.18 -2.45
N PRO A 237 -16.84 4.08 -1.59
CA PRO A 237 -17.58 5.26 -1.17
C PRO A 237 -16.80 6.08 -0.13
N ARG A 238 -15.49 5.85 0.07
CA ARG A 238 -14.65 6.57 1.05
C ARG A 238 -13.75 7.64 0.45
N ILE A 239 -13.51 7.59 -0.87
CA ILE A 239 -13.04 8.78 -1.61
C ILE A 239 -14.23 9.72 -1.88
N ILE A 240 -15.45 9.16 -1.87
CA ILE A 240 -16.68 9.94 -1.68
C ILE A 240 -16.73 10.32 -0.20
N ARG A 241 -16.68 11.60 0.13
CA ARG A 241 -16.79 12.03 1.53
C ARG A 241 -18.23 11.78 1.99
N THR A 242 -18.41 10.90 2.97
CA THR A 242 -19.71 10.71 3.63
C THR A 242 -19.82 11.71 4.78
N ASP A 243 -21.04 12.22 5.00
CA ASP A 243 -21.35 13.24 6.01
C ASP A 243 -20.61 12.98 7.33
N LYS A 244 -19.92 14.00 7.84
CA LYS A 244 -19.64 14.06 9.27
C LYS A 244 -21.01 14.13 9.94
N LYS A 245 -21.48 13.02 10.52
CA LYS A 245 -22.60 13.08 11.46
C LYS A 245 -22.22 14.12 12.50
N LYS A 246 -22.86 15.30 12.42
CA LYS A 246 -22.82 16.31 13.46
C LYS A 246 -23.38 15.64 14.71
N SER A 247 -22.51 15.34 15.67
CA SER A 247 -22.89 15.09 17.07
C SER A 247 -23.19 16.41 17.73
#